data_AF-A0A9E4R664-F1
#
_entry.id   AF-A0A9E4R664-F1
#
_cell.length_a   1.000
_cell.length_b   1.000
_cell.length_c   1.000
_cell.angle_alpha   90.00
_cell.angle_beta   90.00
_cell.angle_gamma   90.00
#
_symmetry.space_group_name_H-M   'P 1'
#
loop_
_entity.id
_entity.type
_entity.pdbx_description
1 polymer ?
#
loop_
_entity_poly.entity_id
_entity_poly.type
_entity_poly.pdbx_seq_one_letter_code
_entity_poly.pdbx_strand_id
1 'polypeptide(L)'
;AYVRETAYEACTSIGVRPTFEGDEKPTVEAFILDFDGDVYGEELRIELLERLRGEERFESADELVAQMHKDIEQTRRYFRSHGDPADG
;
A
#
# COMPACT_ATOMS: atom_id res chain seq x y z
N ALA A 1 -5.15 5.58 3.64
CA ALA A 1 -5.21 6.34 2.37
C ALA A 1 -6.47 7.17 2.35
N TYR A 2 -6.44 8.37 1.78
CA TYR A 2 -7.62 9.21 1.62
C TYR A 2 -7.98 9.25 0.14
N VAL A 3 -9.16 8.74 -0.17
CA VAL A 3 -9.77 8.85 -1.49
C VAL A 3 -10.86 9.89 -1.37
N ARG A 4 -10.66 11.06 -1.99
CA ARG A 4 -11.51 12.24 -1.80
C ARG A 4 -11.54 12.60 -0.30
N GLU A 5 -12.72 12.63 0.32
CA GLU A 5 -12.88 12.94 1.75
C GLU A 5 -12.97 11.69 2.64
N THR A 6 -12.88 10.49 2.08
CA THR A 6 -13.04 9.25 2.82
C THR A 6 -11.68 8.60 3.09
N ALA A 7 -11.45 8.25 4.36
CA ALA A 7 -10.28 7.52 4.79
C ALA A 7 -10.50 6.01 4.67
N TYR A 8 -9.48 5.30 4.19
CA TYR A 8 -9.45 3.85 4.01
C TYR A 8 -8.16 3.27 4.58
N GLU A 9 -8.22 2.03 5.06
CA GLU A 9 -7.03 1.24 5.30
C GLU A 9 -6.28 1.01 3.97
N ALA A 10 -4.95 1.03 4.00
CA ALA A 10 -4.17 0.76 2.79
C ALA A 10 -2.84 0.09 3.14
N CYS A 11 -2.45 -0.87 2.29
CA CYS A 11 -1.10 -1.42 2.27
C CYS A 11 -0.32 -0.73 1.14
N THR A 12 0.81 -0.10 1.45
CA THR A 12 1.57 0.68 0.48
C THR A 12 2.97 0.10 0.27
N SER A 13 3.30 -0.20 -0.98
CA SER A 13 4.64 -0.52 -1.44
C SER A 13 5.33 0.76 -1.88
N ILE A 14 6.54 1.00 -1.35
CA ILE A 14 7.41 2.09 -1.76
C ILE A 14 8.73 1.45 -2.17
N GLY A 15 9.04 1.55 -3.46
CA GLY A 15 10.26 0.97 -4.02
C GLY A 15 10.93 1.92 -5.00
N VAL A 16 12.05 1.48 -5.58
CA VAL A 16 12.75 2.23 -6.63
C VAL A 16 12.72 1.41 -7.91
N ARG A 17 12.24 1.99 -9.01
CA ARG A 17 12.43 1.38 -10.32
C ARG A 17 13.81 1.78 -10.84
N PRO A 18 14.76 0.83 -11.02
CA PRO A 18 15.97 1.13 -11.75
C PRO A 18 15.57 1.39 -13.21
N THR A 19 15.56 2.66 -13.62
CA THR A 19 15.40 3.00 -15.03
C THR A 19 16.74 2.91 -15.74
N PHE A 20 16.73 2.50 -17.01
CA PHE A 20 17.93 2.30 -17.82
C PHE A 20 18.77 3.58 -18.04
N GLU A 21 18.27 4.75 -17.63
CA GLU A 21 18.88 6.07 -17.85
C GLU A 21 19.34 6.76 -16.55
N GLY A 22 19.43 6.03 -15.43
CA GLY A 22 20.09 6.52 -14.21
C GLY A 22 19.23 7.40 -13.28
N ASP A 23 17.97 7.66 -13.63
CA ASP A 23 17.02 8.31 -12.73
C ASP A 23 16.29 7.25 -11.90
N GLU A 24 16.80 7.02 -10.69
CA GLU A 24 16.16 6.21 -9.65
C GLU A 24 14.89 6.91 -9.14
N LYS A 25 13.78 6.78 -9.87
CA LYS A 25 12.51 7.35 -9.44
C LYS A 25 11.81 6.39 -8.46
N PRO A 26 11.44 6.87 -7.25
CA PRO A 26 10.64 6.07 -6.35
C PRO A 26 9.26 5.82 -6.95
N THR A 27 8.77 4.61 -6.80
CA THR A 27 7.39 4.24 -7.11
C THR A 27 6.63 3.99 -5.82
N VAL A 28 5.43 4.57 -5.73
CA VAL A 28 4.51 4.37 -4.62
C VAL A 28 3.27 3.70 -5.17
N GLU A 29 2.99 2.49 -4.69
CA GLU A 29 1.85 1.68 -5.12
C GLU A 29 1.02 1.35 -3.87
N ALA A 30 -0.21 1.85 -3.79
CA ALA A 30 -1.09 1.63 -2.65
C ALA A 30 -2.23 0.68 -3.03
N PHE A 31 -2.37 -0.40 -2.27
CA PHE A 31 -3.56 -1.26 -2.29
C PHE A 31 -4.52 -0.74 -1.22
N ILE A 32 -5.61 -0.10 -1.65
CA ILE A 32 -6.63 0.47 -0.77
C ILE A 32 -7.61 -0.64 -0.42
N LEU A 33 -7.68 -1.01 0.86
CA LEU A 33 -8.49 -2.13 1.33
C LEU A 33 -9.97 -1.74 1.30
N ASP A 34 -10.80 -2.69 0.87
CA ASP A 34 -12.27 -2.58 0.85
C ASP A 34 -12.82 -1.39 0.04
N PHE A 35 -11.99 -0.75 -0.79
CA PHE A 35 -12.39 0.25 -1.76
C PHE A 35 -12.87 -0.40 -3.06
N ASP A 36 -14.02 0.07 -3.56
CA ASP A 36 -14.60 -0.35 -4.84
C ASP A 36 -14.79 0.88 -5.75
N GLY A 37 -14.09 0.90 -6.88
CA GLY A 37 -14.16 1.98 -7.86
C GLY A 37 -12.83 2.33 -8.52
N ASP A 38 -12.88 3.31 -9.42
CA ASP A 38 -11.73 3.86 -10.12
C ASP A 38 -11.39 5.26 -9.60
N VAL A 39 -10.09 5.56 -9.50
CA VAL A 39 -9.55 6.85 -9.05
C VAL A 39 -8.50 7.42 -10.01
N TYR A 40 -8.53 6.97 -11.27
CA TYR A 40 -7.60 7.43 -12.29
C TYR A 40 -7.73 8.94 -12.52
N GLY A 41 -6.60 9.64 -12.42
CA GLY A 41 -6.54 11.10 -12.57
C GLY A 41 -6.96 11.88 -11.32
N GLU A 42 -7.34 11.19 -10.23
CA GLU A 42 -7.61 11.83 -8.94
C GLU A 42 -6.33 11.95 -8.10
N GLU A 43 -6.27 13.01 -7.29
CA GLU A 43 -5.22 13.16 -6.29
C GLU A 43 -5.57 12.32 -5.05
N LEU A 44 -4.63 11.49 -4.61
CA LEU A 44 -4.75 10.67 -3.42
C LEU A 44 -3.75 11.14 -2.36
N ARG A 45 -4.18 11.15 -1.10
CA ARG A 45 -3.29 11.40 0.04
C ARG A 45 -2.99 10.09 0.75
N ILE A 46 -1.70 9.79 0.90
CA ILE A 46 -1.22 8.62 1.64
C ILE A 46 -0.54 9.08 2.93
N GLU A 47 -0.95 8.51 4.05
CA GLU A 47 -0.29 8.66 5.34
C GLU A 47 0.36 7.33 5.70
N LEU A 48 1.67 7.36 5.97
CA LEU A 48 2.46 6.17 6.32
C LEU A 48 2.49 6.05 7.85
N LEU A 49 1.84 5.00 8.37
CA LEU A 49 1.64 4.82 9.81
C LEU A 49 2.60 3.80 10.43
N GLU A 50 2.83 2.67 9.75
CA GLU A 50 3.65 1.57 10.24
C GLU A 50 4.45 0.98 9.08
N ARG A 51 5.71 0.62 9.33
CA ARG A 51 6.55 -0.06 8.34
C ARG A 51 6.51 -1.57 8.56
N LEU A 52 5.85 -2.30 7.67
CA LEU A 52 5.72 -3.76 7.79
C LEU A 52 7.04 -4.50 7.50
N ARG A 53 7.75 -4.13 6.43
CA ARG A 53 8.97 -4.83 5.97
C ARG A 53 9.84 -3.97 5.03
N GLY A 54 10.96 -4.53 4.57
CA GLY A 54 11.76 -4.00 3.46
C GLY A 54 11.35 -4.60 2.11
N GLU A 55 12.02 -4.16 1.03
CA GLU A 55 11.87 -4.77 -0.29
C GLU A 55 12.39 -6.21 -0.29
N GLU A 56 11.64 -7.11 -0.92
CA GLU A 56 11.98 -8.53 -1.04
C GLU A 56 11.90 -8.93 -2.52
N ARG A 57 12.81 -9.83 -2.93
CA ARG A 57 12.74 -10.46 -4.25
C ARG A 57 11.98 -11.78 -4.11
N PHE A 58 11.04 -12.00 -5.01
CA PHE A 58 10.27 -13.25 -5.10
C PHE A 58 10.71 -14.01 -6.34
N GLU A 59 10.84 -15.32 -6.21
CA GLU A 59 11.24 -16.18 -7.33
C GLU A 59 10.04 -16.60 -8.19
N SER A 60 8.83 -16.37 -7.69
CA SER A 60 7.58 -16.66 -8.41
C SER A 60 6.45 -15.68 -8.09
N ALA A 61 5.44 -15.66 -8.96
CA ALA A 61 4.21 -14.89 -8.73
C ALA A 61 3.43 -15.42 -7.51
N ASP A 62 3.44 -16.73 -7.26
CA ASP A 62 2.74 -17.33 -6.11
C ASP A 62 3.35 -16.87 -4.77
N GLU A 63 4.68 -16.75 -4.71
CA GLU A 63 5.36 -16.20 -3.54
C GLU A 63 5.01 -14.74 -3.30
N LEU A 64 4.99 -13.92 -4.36
CA LEU A 64 4.58 -12.52 -4.28
C LEU A 64 3.13 -12.41 -3.76
N VAL A 65 2.19 -13.17 -4.34
CA VAL A 65 0.78 -13.19 -3.92
C VAL A 65 0.65 -13.63 -2.46
N ALA A 66 1.37 -14.67 -2.05
CA ALA A 66 1.37 -15.13 -0.67
C ALA A 66 1.89 -14.06 0.29
N GLN A 67 2.92 -13.30 -0.10
CA GLN A 67 3.42 -12.20 0.71
C GLN A 67 2.44 -11.02 0.75
N MET A 68 1.81 -10.67 -0.37
CA MET A 68 0.77 -9.63 -0.41
C MET A 68 -0.38 -9.93 0.56
N HIS A 69 -0.83 -11.19 0.63
CA HIS A 69 -1.86 -11.59 1.59
C HIS A 69 -1.42 -11.40 3.05
N LYS A 70 -0.16 -11.71 3.38
CA LYS A 70 0.39 -11.48 4.73
C LYS A 70 0.45 -9.99 5.05
N ASP A 71 0.89 -9.17 4.09
CA ASP A 71 0.99 -7.72 4.25
C ASP A 71 -0.41 -7.10 4.50
N ILE A 72 -1.43 -7.56 3.77
CA ILE A 72 -2.83 -7.18 3.98
C ILE A 72 -3.33 -7.60 5.37
N GLU A 73 -3.06 -8.83 5.80
CA GLU A 73 -3.49 -9.30 7.12
C GLU A 73 -2.84 -8.50 8.26
N GLN A 74 -1.55 -8.18 8.13
CA GLN A 74 -0.81 -7.33 9.07
C GLN A 74 -1.37 -5.91 9.10
N THR A 75 -1.71 -5.35 7.94
CA THR A 75 -2.35 -4.03 7.83
C THR A 75 -3.68 -4.01 8.59
N ARG A 76 -4.57 -4.97 8.33
CA ARG A 76 -5.84 -5.08 9.06
C ARG A 76 -5.62 -5.28 10.56
N ARG A 77 -4.58 -6.04 10.96
CA ARG A 77 -4.24 -6.25 12.37
C ARG A 77 -3.82 -4.94 13.06
N TYR A 78 -3.02 -4.12 12.38
CA TYR A 78 -2.61 -2.81 12.87
C TYR A 78 -3.83 -1.95 13.21
N PHE A 79 -4.76 -1.76 12.26
CA PHE A 79 -5.95 -0.92 12.45
C PHE A 79 -6.92 -1.49 13.48
N ARG A 80 -7.12 -2.82 13.56
CA ARG A 80 -7.89 -3.43 14.67
C ARG A 80 -7.37 -3.07 16.06
N SER A 81 -6.08 -2.76 16.20
CA SER A 81 -5.47 -2.39 17.49
C SER A 81 -5.33 -0.88 17.72
N HIS A 82 -5.50 -0.05 16.69
CA HIS A 82 -5.27 1.40 16.76
C HIS A 82 -6.48 2.26 16.34
N GLY A 83 -7.59 1.64 15.88
CA GLY A 83 -8.80 2.31 15.41
C GLY A 83 -8.96 2.25 13.90
N ASP A 84 -10.20 2.30 13.41
CA ASP A 84 -10.47 2.36 11.97
C ASP A 84 -10.18 3.79 11.47
N PRO A 85 -9.48 3.97 10.33
CA PRO A 85 -9.26 5.30 9.77
C PRO A 85 -10.56 6.07 9.46
N ALA A 86 -11.70 5.38 9.29
CA ALA A 86 -13.01 5.99 9.13
C ALA A 86 -13.64 6.51 10.45
N ASP A 87 -13.06 6.18 11.61
CA ASP A 87 -13.55 6.65 12.92
C ASP A 87 -13.12 8.10 13.24
N GLY A 88 -12.30 8.73 12.39
CA GLY A 88 -11.67 10.05 12.59
C GLY A 88 -12.25 11.17 11.74
#